data_AF-A0A4V1BWC9-F1
#
_entry.id   AF-A0A4V1BWC9-F1
#
_cell.length_a   1.000
_cell.length_b   1.000
_cell.length_c   1.000
_cell.angle_alpha   90.00
_cell.angle_beta   90.00
_cell.angle_gamma   90.00
#
_symmetry.space_group_name_H-M   'P 1'
#
loop_
_entity.id
_entity.type
_entity.pdbx_description
1 polymer ?
#
loop_
_entity_poly.entity_id
_entity_poly.type
_entity_poly.pdbx_seq_one_letter_code
_entity_poly.pdbx_strand_id
1 'polypeptide(L)'
;MDNFLYGKNKGWNSVKNLLNYQKNNAQLIYNNKPSYDIDKAAEHLSRDAYNQEWAKKHTNSEPLTITYTFTNWQKHSPGSYQGVYNPKGLTPYQQKQAKLALQAWEDVANIKLVKVDSREKAMIDFGYYDGYVSEQAHTQINTSSHWN
;
A
#
# COMPACT_ATOMS: atom_id res chain seq x y z
N MET A 1 6.09 -37.70 44.52
CA MET A 1 7.34 -37.20 43.92
C MET A 1 6.94 -36.49 42.66
N ASP A 2 6.91 -35.15 42.71
CA ASP A 2 6.28 -34.34 41.68
C ASP A 2 7.17 -34.07 40.48
N ASN A 3 6.47 -33.92 39.35
CA ASN A 3 6.87 -34.13 37.98
C ASN A 3 7.67 -32.93 37.40
N PHE A 4 8.80 -32.57 38.03
CA PHE A 4 9.61 -31.41 37.63
C PHE A 4 10.11 -31.45 36.16
N LEU A 5 10.20 -32.65 35.57
CA LEU A 5 10.60 -32.82 34.16
C LEU A 5 9.43 -32.67 33.17
N TYR A 6 8.19 -32.93 33.60
CA TYR A 6 7.01 -32.83 32.74
C TYR A 6 6.65 -31.37 32.39
N GLY A 7 6.87 -30.44 33.33
CA GLY A 7 6.68 -29.00 33.11
C GLY A 7 7.73 -28.39 32.17
N LYS A 8 9.00 -28.82 32.29
CA LYS A 8 10.10 -28.38 31.42
C LYS A 8 9.90 -28.83 29.97
N ASN A 9 9.44 -30.07 29.74
CA ASN A 9 9.11 -30.55 28.40
C ASN A 9 7.94 -29.79 27.76
N LYS A 10 6.93 -29.40 28.54
CA LYS A 10 5.82 -28.55 28.05
C LYS A 10 6.29 -27.15 27.69
N GLY A 11 7.07 -26.50 28.55
CA GLY A 11 7.61 -25.16 28.28
C GLY A 11 8.55 -25.11 27.08
N TRP A 12 9.47 -26.09 26.98
CA TRP A 12 10.36 -26.22 25.83
C TRP A 12 9.60 -26.43 24.52
N ASN A 13 8.57 -27.30 24.53
CA ASN A 13 7.74 -27.53 23.35
C ASN A 13 6.96 -26.27 22.94
N SER A 14 6.45 -25.48 23.90
CA SER A 14 5.78 -24.20 23.60
C SER A 14 6.74 -23.20 22.94
N VAL A 15 7.96 -23.04 23.46
CA VAL A 15 8.99 -22.18 22.86
C VAL A 15 9.36 -22.68 21.47
N LYS A 16 9.61 -23.98 21.32
CA LYS A 16 9.90 -24.60 20.03
C LYS A 16 8.77 -24.37 19.02
N ASN A 17 7.52 -24.51 19.43
CA ASN A 17 6.38 -24.26 18.54
C ASN A 17 6.30 -22.80 18.10
N LEU A 18 6.51 -21.86 19.03
CA LEU A 18 6.53 -20.42 18.72
C LEU A 18 7.65 -20.06 17.75
N LEU A 19 8.88 -20.54 17.99
CA LEU A 19 10.03 -20.28 17.12
C LEU A 19 9.88 -20.90 15.72
N ASN A 20 9.06 -21.93 15.59
CA ASN A 20 8.77 -22.57 14.30
C ASN A 20 7.42 -22.14 13.72
N TYR A 21 6.73 -21.17 14.34
CA TYR A 21 5.46 -20.65 13.86
C TYR A 21 5.70 -19.80 12.61
N GLN A 22 4.82 -19.93 11.61
CA GLN A 22 4.86 -19.19 10.34
C GLN A 22 6.18 -19.28 9.57
N LYS A 23 6.90 -20.40 9.66
CA LYS A 23 8.05 -20.66 8.80
C LYS A 23 7.67 -20.50 7.33
N ASN A 24 8.43 -19.67 6.62
CA ASN A 24 8.32 -19.48 5.19
C ASN A 24 9.67 -19.76 4.53
N ASN A 25 9.66 -20.53 3.45
CA ASN A 25 10.82 -20.75 2.57
C ASN A 25 10.36 -21.44 1.29
N ALA A 26 11.18 -21.34 0.25
CA ALA A 26 10.88 -21.86 -1.08
C ALA A 26 10.65 -23.38 -1.17
N GLN A 27 10.98 -24.17 -0.13
CA GLN A 27 10.78 -25.62 -0.11
C GLN A 27 9.42 -26.04 0.49
N LEU A 28 8.65 -25.10 1.06
CA LEU A 28 7.37 -25.39 1.69
C LEU A 28 6.20 -25.13 0.74
N ILE A 29 5.17 -25.96 0.85
CA ILE A 29 3.87 -25.77 0.18
C ILE A 29 2.82 -25.61 1.27
N TYR A 30 2.09 -24.50 1.22
CA TYR A 30 0.95 -24.22 2.09
C TYR A 30 -0.30 -23.99 1.23
N ASN A 31 -1.42 -24.63 1.57
CA ASN A 31 -2.70 -24.46 0.86
C ASN A 31 -2.58 -24.60 -0.68
N ASN A 32 -1.79 -25.57 -1.15
CA ASN A 32 -1.49 -25.81 -2.57
C ASN A 32 -0.82 -24.63 -3.29
N LYS A 33 -0.11 -23.77 -2.57
CA LYS A 33 0.68 -22.65 -3.10
C LYS A 33 2.12 -22.72 -2.60
N PRO A 34 3.11 -22.27 -3.41
CA PRO A 34 4.48 -22.17 -2.93
C PRO A 34 4.56 -21.17 -1.78
N SER A 35 5.34 -21.50 -0.77
CA SER A 35 5.67 -20.59 0.33
C SER A 35 6.83 -19.69 -0.12
N TYR A 36 6.67 -18.38 0.05
CA TYR A 36 7.69 -17.39 -0.25
C TYR A 36 8.21 -16.79 1.05
N ASP A 37 9.53 -16.67 1.15
CA ASP A 37 10.16 -15.82 2.16
C ASP A 37 9.87 -14.33 1.87
N ILE A 38 10.36 -13.46 2.76
CA ILE A 38 10.07 -12.03 2.71
C ILE A 38 10.62 -11.40 1.42
N ASP A 39 11.82 -11.77 0.98
CA ASP A 39 12.46 -11.19 -0.20
C ASP A 39 11.71 -11.61 -1.47
N LYS A 40 11.36 -12.90 -1.60
CA LYS A 40 10.59 -13.38 -2.75
C LYS A 40 9.19 -12.79 -2.78
N ALA A 41 8.55 -12.63 -1.63
CA ALA A 41 7.27 -11.93 -1.54
C ALA A 41 7.40 -10.47 -1.97
N ALA A 42 8.46 -9.77 -1.55
CA ALA A 42 8.73 -8.39 -1.95
C ALA A 42 8.93 -8.26 -3.47
N GLU A 43 9.73 -9.14 -4.09
CA GLU A 43 9.91 -9.19 -5.56
C GLU A 43 8.56 -9.32 -6.28
N HIS A 44 7.68 -10.18 -5.78
CA HIS A 44 6.36 -10.40 -6.36
C HIS A 44 5.39 -9.23 -6.11
N LEU A 45 5.53 -8.50 -5.01
CA LEU A 45 4.75 -7.29 -4.75
C LEU A 45 5.23 -6.12 -5.63
N SER A 46 6.53 -6.03 -5.89
CA SER A 46 7.14 -4.93 -6.64
C SER A 46 7.33 -5.23 -8.15
N ARG A 47 6.78 -6.33 -8.67
CA ARG A 47 7.12 -6.85 -10.01
C ARG A 47 6.75 -5.93 -11.17
N ASP A 48 5.73 -5.09 -11.00
CA ASP A 48 5.15 -4.31 -12.09
C ASP A 48 6.10 -3.22 -12.58
N ALA A 49 6.10 -2.97 -13.90
CA ALA A 49 6.98 -1.99 -14.54
C ALA A 49 6.86 -0.58 -13.93
N TYR A 50 5.69 -0.21 -13.41
CA TYR A 50 5.48 1.07 -12.72
C TYR A 50 6.31 1.21 -11.44
N ASN A 51 6.45 0.14 -10.66
CA ASN A 51 7.27 0.16 -9.45
C ASN A 51 8.75 0.39 -9.80
N GLN A 52 9.20 -0.11 -10.96
CA GLN A 52 10.55 0.10 -11.44
C GLN A 52 10.81 1.57 -11.81
N GLU A 53 9.81 2.29 -12.35
CA GLU A 53 9.94 3.72 -12.66
C GLU A 53 10.05 4.59 -11.41
N TRP A 54 9.33 4.25 -10.35
CA TRP A 54 9.47 4.94 -9.05
C TRP A 54 10.79 4.62 -8.37
N ALA A 55 11.26 3.37 -8.46
CA ALA A 55 12.55 2.96 -7.94
C ALA A 55 13.71 3.72 -8.61
N LYS A 56 13.64 4.00 -9.93
CA LYS A 56 14.66 4.80 -10.63
C LYS A 56 14.78 6.24 -10.12
N LYS A 57 13.70 6.81 -9.57
CA LYS A 57 13.69 8.17 -8.98
C LYS A 57 14.29 8.21 -7.58
N HIS A 58 14.52 7.05 -6.97
CA HIS A 58 15.04 6.91 -5.62
C HIS A 58 16.55 6.68 -5.65
N THR A 59 17.32 7.56 -5.01
CA THR A 59 18.79 7.48 -5.01
C THR A 59 19.37 6.93 -3.71
N ASN A 60 18.53 6.42 -2.79
CA ASN A 60 18.88 5.95 -1.43
C ASN A 60 19.58 6.97 -0.50
N SER A 61 20.13 8.06 -1.03
CA SER A 61 20.88 9.10 -0.31
C SER A 61 20.00 10.16 0.32
N GLU A 62 18.85 10.45 -0.30
CA GLU A 62 17.87 11.43 0.17
C GLU A 62 16.47 10.84 0.10
N PRO A 63 15.55 11.24 1.01
CA PRO A 63 14.16 10.80 0.93
C PRO A 63 13.52 11.26 -0.38
N LEU A 64 12.86 10.33 -1.08
CA LEU A 64 12.06 10.68 -2.25
C LEU A 64 10.84 11.51 -1.80
N THR A 65 10.77 12.77 -2.24
CA THR A 65 9.63 13.63 -1.91
C THR A 65 8.43 13.27 -2.79
N ILE A 66 7.31 12.95 -2.16
CA ILE A 66 6.04 12.59 -2.81
C ILE A 66 4.98 13.60 -2.37
N THR A 67 4.37 14.29 -3.33
CA THR A 67 3.32 15.28 -3.03
C THR A 67 1.94 14.64 -3.00
N TYR A 68 1.09 15.06 -2.08
CA TYR A 68 -0.30 14.62 -2.03
C TYR A 68 -1.28 15.79 -1.86
N THR A 69 -2.51 15.62 -2.34
CA THR A 69 -3.57 16.62 -2.17
C THR A 69 -4.92 15.99 -1.87
N PHE A 70 -5.86 16.80 -1.38
CA PHE A 70 -7.25 16.41 -1.20
C PHE A 70 -8.11 17.30 -2.09
N THR A 71 -8.25 16.90 -3.36
CA THR A 71 -8.97 17.68 -4.35
C THR A 71 -10.45 17.79 -4.01
N ASN A 72 -11.00 18.99 -4.19
CA ASN A 72 -12.44 19.17 -4.19
C ASN A 72 -12.98 18.88 -5.60
N TRP A 73 -13.38 17.63 -5.80
CA TRP A 73 -13.88 17.12 -7.08
C TRP A 73 -15.19 17.76 -7.55
N GLN A 74 -15.93 18.46 -6.68
CA GLN A 74 -17.21 19.12 -7.04
C GLN A 74 -17.06 20.26 -8.06
N LYS A 75 -15.84 20.79 -8.24
CA LYS A 75 -15.55 21.83 -9.24
C LYS A 75 -15.19 21.28 -10.62
N HIS A 76 -14.99 19.96 -10.74
CA HIS A 76 -14.90 19.30 -12.02
C HIS A 76 -16.33 18.98 -12.48
N SER A 77 -16.67 19.42 -13.70
CA SER A 77 -18.02 19.42 -14.29
C SER A 77 -18.84 18.15 -14.02
N PRO A 78 -20.19 18.17 -14.21
CA PRO A 78 -21.06 16.97 -14.15
C PRO A 78 -20.75 15.89 -15.21
N GLY A 79 -19.63 16.03 -15.93
CA GLY A 79 -19.08 15.04 -16.84
C GLY A 79 -18.11 14.12 -16.10
N SER A 80 -17.96 12.91 -16.62
CA SER A 80 -17.08 11.89 -16.08
C SER A 80 -15.63 12.38 -15.97
N TYR A 81 -15.10 12.52 -14.75
CA TYR A 81 -13.65 12.59 -14.58
C TYR A 81 -13.10 11.20 -14.82
N GLN A 82 -12.38 10.99 -15.94
CA GLN A 82 -11.82 9.68 -16.30
C GLN A 82 -12.86 8.54 -16.27
N GLY A 83 -14.11 8.80 -16.67
CA GLY A 83 -15.20 7.81 -16.62
C GLY A 83 -15.75 7.48 -15.22
N VAL A 84 -15.35 8.22 -14.19
CA VAL A 84 -15.90 8.18 -12.83
C VAL A 84 -17.06 9.15 -12.72
N TYR A 85 -18.25 8.63 -12.39
CA TYR A 85 -19.44 9.44 -12.18
C TYR A 85 -19.50 9.95 -10.74
N ASN A 86 -19.86 11.23 -10.59
CA ASN A 86 -20.03 11.94 -9.30
C ASN A 86 -18.80 11.86 -8.35
N PRO A 87 -17.59 12.24 -8.80
CA PRO A 87 -16.43 12.26 -7.93
C PRO A 87 -16.58 13.33 -6.83
N LYS A 88 -16.18 12.98 -5.60
CA LYS A 88 -16.31 13.81 -4.41
C LYS A 88 -15.00 13.84 -3.62
N GLY A 89 -14.72 15.00 -3.02
CA GLY A 89 -13.58 15.18 -2.12
C GLY A 89 -13.79 14.46 -0.80
N LEU A 90 -12.72 13.90 -0.23
CA LEU A 90 -12.78 13.23 1.07
C LEU A 90 -13.32 14.14 2.17
N THR A 91 -14.15 13.57 3.06
CA THR A 91 -14.58 14.23 4.30
C THR A 91 -13.40 14.53 5.23
N PRO A 92 -13.52 15.47 6.20
CA PRO A 92 -12.45 15.75 7.16
C PRO A 92 -11.96 14.51 7.94
N TYR A 93 -12.88 13.60 8.27
CA TYR A 93 -12.53 12.34 8.93
C TYR A 93 -11.71 11.43 8.00
N GLN A 94 -12.14 11.24 6.74
CA GLN A 94 -11.38 10.45 5.77
C GLN A 94 -10.01 11.06 5.47
N GLN A 95 -9.91 12.40 5.38
CA GLN A 95 -8.62 13.07 5.23
C GLN A 95 -7.69 12.81 6.42
N LYS A 96 -8.21 12.80 7.65
CA LYS A 96 -7.43 12.46 8.84
C LYS A 96 -6.89 11.03 8.76
N GLN A 97 -7.72 10.07 8.36
CA GLN A 97 -7.30 8.67 8.20
C GLN A 97 -6.30 8.49 7.04
N ALA A 98 -6.52 9.16 5.91
CA ALA A 98 -5.59 9.15 4.79
C ALA A 98 -4.20 9.65 5.19
N LYS A 99 -4.13 10.73 6.00
CA LYS A 99 -2.85 11.22 6.54
C LYS A 99 -2.15 10.20 7.45
N LEU A 100 -2.90 9.47 8.28
CA LEU A 100 -2.32 8.41 9.13
C LEU A 100 -1.80 7.23 8.29
N ALA A 101 -2.53 6.84 7.26
CA ALA A 101 -2.09 5.80 6.32
C ALA A 101 -0.82 6.23 5.56
N LEU A 102 -0.75 7.49 5.12
CA LEU A 102 0.44 8.08 4.50
C LEU A 102 1.63 8.07 5.47
N GLN A 103 1.43 8.51 6.72
CA GLN A 103 2.48 8.47 7.74
C GLN A 103 3.02 7.05 7.97
N ALA A 104 2.14 6.04 8.02
CA ALA A 104 2.57 4.65 8.22
C ALA A 104 3.49 4.15 7.09
N TRP A 105 3.37 4.68 5.87
CA TRP A 105 4.30 4.40 4.77
C TRP A 105 5.61 5.20 4.88
N GLU A 106 5.54 6.47 5.28
CA GLU A 106 6.71 7.32 5.54
C GLU A 106 7.59 6.80 6.70
N ASP A 107 6.99 6.17 7.72
CA ASP A 107 7.70 5.60 8.87
C ASP A 107 8.62 4.42 8.52
N VAL A 108 8.32 3.68 7.45
CA VAL A 108 9.01 2.43 7.09
C VAL A 108 9.82 2.50 5.79
N ALA A 109 9.71 3.61 5.05
CA ALA A 109 10.37 3.80 3.76
C ALA A 109 11.09 5.16 3.69
N ASN A 110 12.15 5.25 2.89
CA ASN A 110 12.90 6.50 2.71
C ASN A 110 12.18 7.45 1.72
N ILE A 111 11.00 7.92 2.11
CA ILE A 111 10.15 8.87 1.36
C ILE A 111 9.78 10.04 2.27
N LYS A 112 9.34 11.16 1.69
CA LYS A 112 8.80 12.30 2.42
C LYS A 112 7.47 12.74 1.82
N LEU A 113 6.40 12.77 2.62
CA LEU A 113 5.07 13.07 2.11
C LEU A 113 4.68 14.52 2.38
N VAL A 114 4.45 15.30 1.32
CA VAL A 114 4.19 16.73 1.41
C VAL A 114 2.79 17.05 0.90
N LYS A 115 1.96 17.64 1.76
CA LYS A 115 0.65 18.14 1.31
C LYS A 115 0.84 19.40 0.47
N VAL A 116 0.21 19.44 -0.70
CA VAL A 116 0.14 20.62 -1.59
C VAL A 116 -1.27 21.21 -1.64
N ASP A 117 -1.46 22.36 -2.27
CA ASP A 117 -2.81 22.95 -2.39
C ASP A 117 -3.73 22.05 -3.23
N SER A 118 -5.04 22.14 -2.98
CA SER A 118 -6.09 21.45 -3.75
C SER A 118 -6.13 21.80 -5.24
N ARG A 119 -5.45 22.88 -5.65
CA ARG A 119 -5.35 23.35 -7.04
C ARG A 119 -4.04 22.96 -7.71
N GLU A 120 -3.07 22.43 -6.96
CA GLU A 120 -1.75 22.06 -7.45
C GLU A 120 -1.73 20.59 -7.89
N LYS A 121 -0.96 20.27 -8.94
CA LYS A 121 -0.75 18.89 -9.38
C LYS A 121 0.04 18.14 -8.30
N ALA A 122 -0.56 17.09 -7.75
CA ALA A 122 0.08 16.21 -6.77
C ALA A 122 0.42 14.84 -7.37
N MET A 123 1.35 14.12 -6.74
CA MET A 123 1.64 12.72 -7.06
C MET A 123 0.54 11.75 -6.62
N ILE A 124 -0.07 12.04 -5.48
CA ILE A 124 -1.19 11.27 -4.94
C ILE A 124 -2.38 12.22 -4.77
N ASP A 125 -3.51 11.88 -5.36
CA ASP A 125 -4.78 12.59 -5.14
C ASP A 125 -5.83 11.63 -4.61
N PHE A 126 -6.71 12.13 -3.76
CA PHE A 126 -7.74 11.34 -3.10
C PHE A 126 -9.13 11.85 -3.44
N GLY A 127 -10.02 10.92 -3.73
CA GLY A 127 -11.44 11.16 -3.89
C GLY A 127 -12.23 9.90 -3.60
N TYR A 128 -13.54 10.04 -3.53
CA TYR A 128 -14.47 8.92 -3.56
C TYR A 128 -15.53 9.20 -4.63
N TYR A 129 -16.24 8.16 -5.04
CA TYR A 129 -17.31 8.28 -6.03
C TYR A 129 -18.53 7.51 -5.53
N ASP A 130 -19.72 7.99 -5.91
CA ASP A 130 -20.99 7.32 -5.71
C ASP A 130 -21.69 7.16 -7.06
N GLY A 131 -21.30 6.12 -7.79
CA GLY A 131 -21.81 5.86 -9.13
C GLY A 131 -21.13 4.66 -9.78
N TYR A 132 -21.52 4.39 -11.02
CA TYR A 132 -20.85 3.38 -11.85
C TYR A 132 -19.51 3.93 -12.35
N VAL A 133 -18.55 3.02 -12.52
CA VAL A 133 -17.28 3.28 -13.20
C VAL A 133 -17.43 2.65 -14.57
N SER A 134 -17.20 3.40 -15.66
CA SER A 134 -17.23 2.76 -17.00
C SER A 134 -16.09 1.73 -17.11
N GLU A 135 -16.24 0.70 -17.93
CA GLU A 135 -15.17 -0.30 -18.15
C GLU A 135 -13.86 0.34 -18.66
N GLN A 136 -14.00 1.45 -19.38
CA GLN A 136 -12.89 2.32 -19.84
C GLN A 136 -12.21 3.08 -18.68
N ALA A 137 -12.92 3.38 -17.59
CA ALA A 137 -12.37 3.99 -16.39
C ALA A 137 -11.61 2.99 -15.51
N HIS A 138 -12.04 1.73 -15.44
CA HIS A 138 -11.29 0.66 -14.76
C HIS A 138 -9.88 0.48 -15.35
N THR A 139 -9.73 0.69 -16.65
CA THR A 139 -8.44 0.67 -17.32
C THR A 139 -7.70 2.00 -17.13
N GLN A 140 -8.33 3.17 -17.31
CA GLN A 140 -7.67 4.48 -17.17
C GLN A 140 -7.24 4.86 -15.74
N ILE A 141 -7.94 4.43 -14.69
CA ILE A 141 -7.48 4.62 -13.30
C ILE A 141 -6.17 3.83 -13.05
N ASN A 142 -5.99 2.72 -13.76
CA ASN A 142 -4.77 1.89 -13.71
C ASN A 142 -3.74 2.25 -14.79
N THR A 143 -4.08 3.08 -15.78
CA THR A 143 -3.22 3.38 -16.94
C THR A 143 -3.08 4.88 -17.28
N SER A 144 -3.58 5.81 -16.46
CA SER A 144 -3.46 7.25 -16.73
C SER A 144 -2.02 7.74 -16.55
N SER A 145 -1.25 7.47 -17.60
CA SER A 145 0.01 8.06 -18.03
C SER A 145 -0.13 9.56 -18.26
N HIS A 146 -0.02 10.38 -17.21
CA HIS A 146 0.16 11.83 -17.37
C HIS A 146 1.34 12.37 -16.53
N TRP A 147 2.41 11.57 -16.44
CA TRP A 147 3.74 12.02 -16.03
C TRP A 147 4.52 12.56 -17.24
N ASN A 148 4.05 13.68 -17.79
CA ASN A 148 4.90 14.71 -18.36
C ASN A 148 4.69 15.99 -17.53
#